data_AF-A0A2K3QCT2-F1
#
_entry.id   AF-A0A2K3QCT2-F1
#
_cell.length_a   1.000
_cell.length_b   1.000
_cell.length_c   1.000
_cell.angle_alpha   90.00
_cell.angle_beta   90.00
_cell.angle_gamma   90.00
#
_symmetry.space_group_name_H-M   'P 1'
#
loop_
_entity.id
_entity.type
_entity.pdbx_description
1 polymer ?
#
loop_
_entity_poly.entity_id
_entity_poly.type
_entity_poly.pdbx_seq_one_letter_code
_entity_poly.pdbx_strand_id
1 'polypeptide(L)'
;MYGDLGVKLVQHAKRTQNLAHLPPYQTEVVRAVTREVRDLDKDVTDLLEPFQGTFDPAADQAIACTLLVNHLSIRRNKRCLLAYHRTRTDKLEELVWNGSDVVDLSGQQVRESNGGANSAQSSLSPQEEEYVRQYSDLLA
;
A
#
# COMPACT_ATOMS: atom_id res chain seq x y z
N MET A 1 10.88 -0.84 -14.18
CA MET A 1 11.70 0.29 -13.70
C MET A 1 11.35 0.52 -12.23
N TYR A 2 12.27 1.02 -11.40
CA TYR A 2 11.97 1.27 -9.98
C TYR A 2 10.79 2.22 -9.82
N GLY A 3 9.85 1.88 -8.92
CA GLY A 3 8.68 2.69 -8.61
C GLY A 3 7.50 2.57 -9.58
N ASP A 4 7.56 1.75 -10.62
CA ASP A 4 6.42 1.52 -11.54
C ASP A 4 5.23 0.88 -10.80
N LEU A 5 5.51 -0.06 -9.90
CA LEU A 5 4.49 -0.73 -9.09
C LEU A 5 3.81 0.26 -8.12
N GLY A 6 4.58 1.17 -7.53
CA GLY A 6 4.05 2.24 -6.70
C GLY A 6 3.09 3.16 -7.46
N VAL A 7 3.41 3.50 -8.73
CA VAL A 7 2.52 4.30 -9.58
C VAL A 7 1.21 3.58 -9.87
N LYS A 8 1.24 2.27 -10.17
CA LYS A 8 0.02 1.47 -10.37
C LYS A 8 -0.88 1.48 -9.14
N LEU A 9 -0.27 1.40 -7.95
CA LEU A 9 -0.99 1.42 -6.68
C LEU A 9 -1.69 2.78 -6.45
N VAL A 10 -1.00 3.90 -6.73
CA VAL A 10 -1.58 5.25 -6.64
C VAL A 10 -2.68 5.47 -7.67
N GLN A 11 -2.52 4.97 -8.91
CA GLN A 11 -3.58 5.03 -9.91
C GLN A 11 -4.84 4.29 -9.46
N HIS A 12 -4.68 3.13 -8.82
CA HIS A 12 -5.81 2.44 -8.23
C HIS A 12 -6.44 3.22 -7.08
N ALA A 13 -5.65 3.80 -6.17
CA ALA A 13 -6.16 4.66 -5.10
C ALA A 13 -6.99 5.83 -5.67
N LYS A 14 -6.50 6.49 -6.72
CA LYS A 14 -7.24 7.58 -7.39
C LYS A 14 -8.57 7.10 -8.00
N ARG A 15 -8.61 5.89 -8.54
CA ARG A 15 -9.88 5.31 -9.04
C ARG A 15 -10.84 5.06 -7.89
N THR A 16 -10.37 4.50 -6.78
CA THR A 16 -11.17 4.23 -5.57
C THR A 16 -11.88 5.48 -5.05
N GLN A 17 -11.27 6.66 -5.11
CA GLN A 17 -11.91 7.90 -4.67
C GLN A 17 -13.21 8.24 -5.41
N ASN A 18 -13.32 7.84 -6.68
CA ASN A 18 -14.50 8.12 -7.50
C ASN A 18 -15.56 7.01 -7.44
N LEU A 19 -15.27 5.89 -6.77
CA LEU A 19 -16.20 4.76 -6.67
C LEU A 19 -17.02 4.87 -5.38
N ALA A 20 -18.29 4.44 -5.46
CA ALA A 20 -19.17 4.36 -4.30
C ALA A 20 -18.82 3.17 -3.39
N HIS A 21 -18.36 2.05 -3.98
CA HIS A 21 -17.93 0.85 -3.28
C HIS A 21 -16.40 0.75 -3.22
N LEU A 22 -15.89 -0.01 -2.25
CA LEU A 22 -14.45 -0.25 -2.12
C LEU A 22 -14.02 -1.43 -3.03
N PRO A 23 -13.08 -1.23 -3.97
CA PRO A 23 -12.57 -2.32 -4.79
C PRO A 23 -11.67 -3.27 -3.97
N PRO A 24 -11.40 -4.49 -4.47
CA PRO A 24 -10.57 -5.46 -3.78
C PRO A 24 -9.18 -4.91 -3.40
N TYR A 25 -8.73 -5.28 -2.21
CA TYR A 25 -7.40 -4.95 -1.73
C TYR A 25 -6.32 -5.61 -2.60
N GLN A 26 -5.38 -4.81 -3.12
CA GLN A 26 -4.30 -5.30 -3.97
C GLN A 26 -3.12 -5.91 -3.19
N THR A 27 -3.34 -7.06 -2.55
CA THR A 27 -2.33 -7.76 -1.76
C THR A 27 -1.03 -7.99 -2.51
N GLU A 28 -1.11 -8.45 -3.75
CA GLU A 28 0.08 -8.82 -4.52
C GLU A 28 0.92 -7.61 -4.92
N VAL A 29 0.29 -6.49 -5.29
CA VAL A 29 1.02 -5.26 -5.63
C VAL A 29 1.64 -4.65 -4.39
N VAL A 30 0.92 -4.60 -3.26
CA VAL A 30 1.48 -4.12 -1.99
C VAL A 30 2.67 -4.97 -1.55
N ARG A 31 2.56 -6.31 -1.63
CA ARG A 31 3.67 -7.23 -1.33
C ARG A 31 4.86 -7.00 -2.26
N ALA A 32 4.62 -6.77 -3.55
CA ALA A 32 5.68 -6.54 -4.53
C ALA A 32 6.42 -5.22 -4.26
N VAL A 33 5.70 -4.12 -4.02
CA VAL A 33 6.31 -2.82 -3.65
C VAL A 33 7.08 -2.93 -2.32
N THR A 34 6.57 -3.70 -1.36
CA THR A 34 7.25 -3.91 -0.07
C THR A 34 8.54 -4.71 -0.23
N ARG A 35 8.54 -5.73 -1.10
CA ARG A 35 9.76 -6.47 -1.46
C ARG A 35 10.78 -5.56 -2.14
N GLU A 36 10.35 -4.78 -3.14
CA GLU A 36 11.21 -3.80 -3.82
C GLU A 36 11.88 -2.83 -2.84
N VAL A 37 11.14 -2.33 -1.84
CA VAL A 37 11.72 -1.47 -0.79
C VAL A 37 12.79 -2.19 0.03
N ARG A 38 12.55 -3.45 0.41
CA ARG A 38 13.52 -4.25 1.18
C ARG A 38 14.76 -4.60 0.36
N ASP A 39 14.57 -4.90 -0.91
CA ASP A 39 15.67 -5.21 -1.82
C ASP A 39 16.56 -3.97 -2.01
N LEU A 40 15.96 -2.79 -2.24
CA LEU A 40 16.71 -1.52 -2.31
C LEU A 40 17.42 -1.16 -1.01
N ASP A 41 16.82 -1.44 0.14
CA ASP A 41 17.43 -1.20 1.46
C ASP A 41 18.62 -2.13 1.72
N LYS A 42 18.49 -3.39 1.28
CA LYS A 42 19.59 -4.35 1.27
C LYS A 42 20.72 -3.88 0.35
N ASP A 43 20.41 -3.47 -0.87
CA ASP A 43 21.42 -2.95 -1.82
C ASP A 43 22.18 -1.75 -1.24
N VAL A 44 21.47 -0.84 -0.56
CA VAL A 44 22.09 0.30 0.14
C VAL A 44 23.03 -0.18 1.26
N THR A 45 22.61 -1.18 2.03
CA THR A 45 23.41 -1.74 3.13
C THR A 45 24.67 -2.43 2.60
N ASP A 46 24.52 -3.27 1.57
CA ASP A 46 25.61 -4.00 0.92
C ASP A 46 26.62 -3.04 0.28
N LEU A 47 26.16 -1.92 -0.30
CA LEU A 47 27.05 -0.87 -0.84
C LEU A 47 27.82 -0.11 0.24
N LEU A 48 27.26 0.03 1.45
CA LEU A 48 27.88 0.76 2.56
C LEU A 48 28.78 -0.12 3.44
N GLU A 49 28.60 -1.44 3.42
CA GLU A 49 29.39 -2.41 4.20
C GLU A 49 30.92 -2.20 4.09
N PRO A 50 31.51 -1.96 2.90
CA PRO A 50 32.95 -1.78 2.75
C PRO A 50 33.50 -0.54 3.46
N PHE A 51 32.67 0.48 3.67
CA PHE A 51 33.09 1.77 4.21
C PHE A 51 33.07 1.82 5.74
N GLN A 52 32.49 0.83 6.42
CA GLN A 52 32.43 0.69 7.88
C GLN A 52 32.04 1.98 8.64
N GLY A 53 31.20 2.82 8.04
CA GLY A 53 30.73 4.09 8.62
C GLY A 53 31.59 5.33 8.31
N THR A 54 32.74 5.17 7.64
CA THR A 54 33.62 6.25 7.16
C THR A 54 33.45 6.53 5.67
N PHE A 55 32.21 6.54 5.19
CA PHE A 55 31.92 6.86 3.78
C PHE A 55 32.12 8.36 3.53
N ASP A 56 32.99 8.71 2.58
CA ASP A 56 33.17 10.08 2.09
C ASP A 56 32.52 10.26 0.70
N PRO A 57 31.39 10.99 0.61
CA PRO A 57 30.71 11.23 -0.66
C PRO A 57 31.54 11.99 -1.70
N ALA A 58 32.55 12.75 -1.29
CA ALA A 58 33.38 13.53 -2.20
C ALA A 58 34.43 12.66 -2.90
N ALA A 59 34.91 11.61 -2.23
CA ALA A 59 35.85 10.64 -2.79
C ALA A 59 35.17 9.70 -3.79
N ASP A 60 33.96 9.22 -3.46
CA ASP A 60 33.22 8.22 -4.25
C ASP A 60 31.88 8.75 -4.78
N GLN A 61 31.94 9.74 -5.66
CA GLN A 61 30.76 10.43 -6.19
C GLN A 61 29.76 9.47 -6.89
N ALA A 62 30.25 8.44 -7.60
CA ALA A 62 29.39 7.48 -8.30
C ALA A 62 28.55 6.63 -7.32
N ILE A 63 29.16 6.22 -6.20
CA ILE A 63 28.47 5.46 -5.15
C ILE A 63 27.48 6.37 -4.43
N ALA A 64 27.88 7.62 -4.13
CA ALA A 64 26.99 8.61 -3.53
C ALA A 64 25.73 8.86 -4.37
N CYS A 65 25.85 8.97 -5.70
CA CYS A 65 24.71 9.09 -6.59
C CYS A 65 23.81 7.85 -6.56
N THR A 66 24.39 6.64 -6.57
CA THR A 66 23.62 5.38 -6.50
C THR A 66 22.84 5.28 -5.18
N LEU A 67 23.49 5.56 -4.05
CA LEU A 67 22.86 5.58 -2.73
C LEU A 67 21.71 6.60 -2.67
N LEU A 68 21.92 7.79 -3.22
CA LEU A 68 20.89 8.83 -3.28
C LEU A 68 19.67 8.36 -4.08
N VAL A 69 19.89 7.79 -5.27
CA VAL A 69 18.80 7.29 -6.14
C VAL A 69 18.03 6.15 -5.46
N ASN A 70 18.73 5.21 -4.82
CA ASN A 70 18.11 4.11 -4.08
C ASN A 70 17.26 4.64 -2.91
N HIS A 71 17.80 5.56 -2.11
CA HIS A 71 17.05 6.18 -1.01
C HIS A 71 15.83 6.98 -1.48
N LEU A 72 15.94 7.74 -2.57
CA LEU A 72 14.80 8.45 -3.16
C LEU A 72 13.74 7.48 -3.66
N SER A 73 14.14 6.34 -4.23
CA SER A 73 13.24 5.29 -4.70
C SER A 73 12.51 4.61 -3.54
N ILE A 74 13.20 4.29 -2.44
CA ILE A 74 12.61 3.78 -1.19
C ILE A 74 11.56 4.76 -0.65
N ARG A 75 11.91 6.06 -0.53
CA ARG A 75 10.99 7.09 -0.03
C ARG A 75 9.77 7.25 -0.93
N ARG A 76 9.95 7.15 -2.26
CA ARG A 76 8.86 7.18 -3.23
C ARG A 76 7.91 6.00 -3.04
N ASN A 77 8.43 4.79 -2.94
CA ASN A 77 7.61 3.58 -2.73
C ASN A 77 6.86 3.63 -1.40
N LYS A 78 7.52 4.06 -0.31
CA LYS A 78 6.86 4.29 0.99
C LYS A 78 5.72 5.30 0.88
N ARG A 79 5.93 6.43 0.18
CA ARG A 79 4.88 7.43 -0.04
C ARG A 79 3.68 6.86 -0.82
N CYS A 80 3.93 6.06 -1.85
CA CYS A 80 2.86 5.44 -2.66
C CYS A 80 2.04 4.44 -1.84
N LEU A 81 2.70 3.60 -1.02
CA LEU A 81 2.03 2.68 -0.10
C LEU A 81 1.13 3.43 0.89
N LEU A 82 1.67 4.43 1.58
CA LEU A 82 0.91 5.20 2.55
C LEU A 82 -0.26 5.96 1.92
N ALA A 83 -0.09 6.53 0.73
CA ALA A 83 -1.16 7.21 0.01
C ALA A 83 -2.31 6.24 -0.35
N TYR A 84 -1.97 5.03 -0.82
CA TYR A 84 -2.96 4.00 -1.12
C TYR A 84 -3.74 3.55 0.12
N HIS A 85 -3.03 3.23 1.21
CA HIS A 85 -3.67 2.82 2.46
C HIS A 85 -4.54 3.93 3.04
N ARG A 86 -4.02 5.17 3.10
CA ARG A 86 -4.78 6.32 3.61
C ARG A 86 -6.08 6.53 2.84
N THR A 87 -6.01 6.49 1.50
CA THR A 87 -7.20 6.66 0.65
C THR A 87 -8.26 5.58 0.90
N ARG A 88 -7.83 4.35 1.20
CA ARG A 88 -8.74 3.25 1.54
C ARG A 88 -9.33 3.41 2.94
N THR A 89 -8.54 3.80 3.94
CA THR A 89 -9.08 4.04 5.28
C THR A 89 -10.06 5.20 5.29
N ASP A 90 -9.76 6.31 4.59
CA ASP A 90 -10.68 7.43 4.40
C ASP A 90 -12.04 6.95 3.86
N LYS A 91 -12.03 6.06 2.86
CA LYS A 91 -13.27 5.53 2.28
C LYS A 91 -13.99 4.56 3.20
N LEU A 92 -13.26 3.74 3.95
CA LEU A 92 -13.83 2.85 4.96
C LEU A 92 -14.50 3.64 6.09
N GLU A 93 -13.82 4.66 6.60
CA GLU A 93 -14.36 5.58 7.60
C GLU A 93 -15.67 6.20 7.09
N GLU A 94 -15.70 6.74 5.87
CA GLU A 94 -16.92 7.30 5.25
C GLU A 94 -18.07 6.27 5.20
N LEU A 95 -17.79 5.02 4.85
CA LEU A 95 -18.82 3.97 4.78
C LEU A 95 -19.36 3.57 6.16
N VAL A 96 -18.50 3.53 7.19
CA VAL A 96 -18.92 3.30 8.59
C VAL A 96 -19.84 4.43 9.04
N TRP A 97 -19.47 5.69 8.77
CA TRP A 97 -20.32 6.85 9.08
C TRP A 97 -21.66 6.85 8.34
N ASN A 98 -21.72 6.27 7.14
CA ASN A 98 -22.95 6.08 6.37
C ASN A 98 -23.81 4.89 6.87
N GLY A 99 -23.39 4.21 7.94
CA GLY A 99 -24.13 3.10 8.55
C GLY A 99 -23.93 1.74 7.86
N SER A 100 -22.87 1.57 7.06
CA SER A 100 -22.51 0.25 6.52
C SER A 100 -21.76 -0.56 7.58
N ASP A 101 -22.27 -1.75 7.92
CA ASP A 101 -21.59 -2.65 8.85
C ASP A 101 -20.44 -3.41 8.16
N VAL A 102 -19.48 -3.92 8.92
CA VAL A 102 -18.31 -4.69 8.45
C VAL A 102 -18.71 -5.89 7.60
N VAL A 103 -19.86 -6.50 7.93
CA VAL A 103 -20.44 -7.62 7.19
C VAL A 103 -20.96 -7.19 5.81
N ASP A 104 -21.55 -5.99 5.71
CA ASP A 104 -22.04 -5.45 4.44
C ASP A 104 -20.88 -5.00 3.54
N LEU A 105 -19.79 -4.50 4.13
CA LEU A 105 -18.57 -4.09 3.43
C LEU A 105 -17.80 -5.27 2.83
N SER A 106 -17.71 -6.38 3.56
CA SER A 106 -17.10 -7.63 3.08
C SER A 106 -17.96 -8.33 2.01
N GLY A 107 -19.28 -8.14 2.05
CA GLY A 107 -20.25 -8.72 1.10
C GLY A 107 -20.56 -7.89 -0.16
N GLN A 108 -20.10 -6.64 -0.26
CA GLN A 108 -20.56 -5.67 -1.27
C GLN A 108 -20.32 -6.09 -2.74
N GLN A 109 -19.38 -6.98 -3.03
CA GLN A 109 -19.16 -7.51 -4.40
C GLN A 109 -20.19 -8.56 -4.85
N VAL A 110 -20.92 -9.19 -3.92
CA VAL A 110 -21.87 -10.26 -4.25
C VAL A 110 -23.13 -9.72 -4.92
N ARG A 111 -23.46 -8.43 -4.73
CA ARG A 111 -24.72 -7.85 -5.24
C ARG A 111 -24.67 -7.32 -6.67
N GLU A 112 -23.51 -6.89 -7.18
CA GLU A 112 -23.38 -6.43 -8.57
C GLU A 112 -23.06 -7.56 -9.56
N SER A 113 -22.61 -8.72 -9.08
CA SER A 113 -22.32 -9.90 -9.90
C SER A 113 -23.49 -10.89 -9.88
N ASN A 114 -24.46 -10.64 -10.76
CA ASN A 114 -25.64 -11.47 -10.94
C ASN A 114 -25.26 -12.93 -11.28
N GLY A 115 -25.38 -13.83 -10.29
CA GLY A 115 -25.41 -15.29 -10.46
C GLY A 115 -24.06 -16.00 -10.47
N GLY A 116 -23.56 -16.37 -9.28
CA GLY A 116 -22.45 -17.33 -9.16
C GLY A 116 -21.96 -17.48 -7.73
N ALA A 117 -22.47 -18.49 -7.02
CA ALA A 117 -21.90 -18.94 -5.76
C ALA A 117 -20.52 -19.55 -6.03
N ASN A 118 -19.47 -18.71 -5.99
CA ASN A 118 -18.09 -19.17 -5.80
C ASN A 118 -17.19 -17.98 -5.49
N SER A 119 -16.48 -18.09 -4.36
CA SER A 119 -15.48 -17.16 -3.83
C SER A 119 -16.03 -15.87 -3.20
N ALA A 120 -16.48 -15.97 -1.95
CA ALA A 120 -16.51 -14.86 -0.99
C ALA A 120 -15.08 -14.38 -0.69
N GLN A 121 -14.40 -13.81 -1.69
CA GLN A 121 -13.18 -13.06 -1.45
C GLN A 121 -13.62 -11.72 -0.89
N SER A 122 -13.46 -11.56 0.43
CA SER A 122 -13.61 -10.27 1.09
C SER A 122 -12.80 -9.24 0.30
N SER A 123 -13.45 -8.15 -0.08
CA SER A 123 -12.79 -7.02 -0.76
C SER A 123 -11.75 -6.34 0.13
N LEU A 124 -11.78 -6.66 1.42
CA LEU A 124 -10.94 -6.15 2.48
C LEU A 124 -9.78 -7.10 2.77
N SER A 125 -8.64 -6.50 3.13
CA SER A 125 -7.61 -7.29 3.81
C SER A 125 -8.04 -7.59 5.26
N PRO A 126 -7.57 -8.70 5.86
CA PRO A 126 -7.85 -9.01 7.27
C PRO A 126 -7.45 -7.87 8.23
N GLN A 127 -6.42 -7.10 7.86
CA GLN A 127 -5.97 -5.94 8.62
C GLN A 127 -6.94 -4.76 8.52
N GLU A 128 -7.58 -4.58 7.37
CA GLU A 128 -8.62 -3.56 7.19
C GLU A 128 -9.90 -3.94 7.93
N GLU A 129 -10.28 -5.22 7.95
CA GLU A 129 -11.44 -5.69 8.73
C GLU A 129 -11.27 -5.42 10.23
N GLU A 130 -10.09 -5.72 10.78
CA GLU A 130 -9.78 -5.46 12.18
C GLU A 130 -9.76 -3.95 12.49
N TYR A 131 -9.18 -3.14 11.58
CA TYR A 131 -9.20 -1.68 11.72
C TYR A 131 -10.62 -1.13 11.77
N VAL A 132 -11.51 -1.59 10.89
CA VAL A 132 -12.90 -1.12 10.85
C VAL A 132 -13.66 -1.53 12.12
N ARG A 133 -13.46 -2.76 12.63
CA ARG A 133 -14.07 -3.18 13.90
C ARG A 133 -13.65 -2.30 15.09
N GLN A 134 -12.34 -2.06 15.22
CA GLN A 134 -11.84 -1.18 16.28
C GLN A 134 -12.35 0.25 16.13
N TYR A 135 -12.49 0.72 14.89
CA TYR A 135 -13.05 2.05 14.61
C TYR A 135 -14.54 2.14 14.93
N SER A 136 -15.34 1.12 14.58
CA SER A 136 -16.76 1.08 14.94
C SER A 136 -16.96 0.99 16.45
N ASP A 137 -16.14 0.20 17.15
CA ASP A 137 -16.17 0.10 18.62
C ASP A 137 -15.82 1.44 19.30
N LEU A 138 -14.96 2.25 18.67
CA LEU A 138 -14.62 3.59 19.16
C LEU A 138 -15.74 4.62 18.95
N LEU A 139 -16.62 4.37 17.97
CA LEU A 139 -17.77 5.24 17.69
C LEU A 139 -19.02 4.88 18.54
N ALA A 140 -19.08 3.66 19.09
CA ALA A 140 -20.17 3.17 19.94
C ALA A 140 -20.11 3.72 21.37
#